data_AF-A0A9P5Q4A1-F1
#
_entry.id   AF-A0A9P5Q4A1-F1
#
_cell.length_a   1.000
_cell.length_b   1.000
_cell.length_c   1.000
_cell.angle_alpha   90.00
_cell.angle_beta   90.00
_cell.angle_gamma   90.00
#
_symmetry.space_group_name_H-M   'P 1'
#
loop_
_entity.id
_entity.type
_entity.pdbx_description
1 polymer ?
#
loop_
_entity_poly.entity_id
_entity_poly.type
_entity_poly.pdbx_seq_one_letter_code
_entity_poly.pdbx_strand_id
1 'polypeptide(L)'
;MSSQVQLHSDLRCQGLYDPPSPCIHWISGNVSPLDLSASATNPPSRQITITVDNPGLEFWMGHWGPIHVSAATGLAYAFLSIEDILGDIYEYFQTPLTPNDLACIPPGRWRGMLEEAKRMRLKASRVIHEGGYVRADLLNGNTRFAGLRWARNHRLVLVTSC
;
A
#
# COMPACT_ATOMS: atom_id res chain seq x y z
N MET A 1 17.73 29.49 23.20
CA MET A 1 18.25 28.74 22.03
C MET A 1 18.03 27.27 22.35
N SER A 2 16.81 26.79 22.12
CA SER A 2 16.37 26.06 20.92
C SER A 2 16.82 24.60 20.96
N SER A 3 16.01 23.57 20.79
CA SER A 3 14.55 23.37 20.89
C SER A 3 14.44 21.86 21.12
N GLN A 4 13.70 21.41 22.14
CA GLN A 4 13.39 19.99 22.29
C GLN A 4 12.36 19.59 21.23
N VAL A 5 12.70 18.63 20.38
CA VAL A 5 11.74 18.01 19.46
C VAL A 5 10.99 16.93 20.24
N GLN A 6 9.85 17.30 20.80
CA GLN A 6 8.85 16.34 21.27
C GLN A 6 8.18 15.71 20.05
N LEU A 7 8.51 14.45 19.76
CA LEU A 7 7.72 13.61 18.86
C LEU A 7 6.46 13.17 19.60
N HIS A 8 5.46 14.05 19.61
CA HIS A 8 4.09 13.69 19.92
C HIS A 8 3.41 13.25 18.62
N SER A 9 3.16 11.96 18.47
CA SER A 9 2.06 11.47 17.63
C SER A 9 1.64 10.08 18.10
N ASP A 10 0.66 10.08 19.01
CA ASP A 10 -0.21 8.96 19.28
C ASP A 10 -0.87 8.49 17.98
N LEU A 11 -0.27 7.51 17.30
CA LEU A 11 -0.91 6.74 16.22
C LEU A 11 -1.93 5.75 16.83
N ARG A 12 -2.92 6.28 17.53
CA ARG A 12 -4.14 5.56 17.83
C ARG A 12 -5.23 6.09 16.93
N CYS A 13 -5.86 5.19 16.19
CA CYS A 13 -7.25 5.35 15.80
C CYS A 13 -8.08 5.36 17.09
N GLN A 14 -8.26 6.55 17.69
CA GLN A 14 -9.26 6.79 18.73
C GLN A 14 -10.43 7.53 18.09
N GLY A 15 -11.62 7.01 18.37
CA GLY A 15 -12.78 7.12 17.51
C GLY A 15 -13.44 8.50 17.45
N LEU A 16 -14.15 8.69 16.34
CA LEU A 16 -15.37 9.48 16.31
C LEU A 16 -16.44 8.61 15.64
N TYR A 17 -17.37 8.16 16.47
CA TYR A 17 -18.70 7.76 16.05
C TYR A 17 -19.38 9.00 15.44
N ASP A 18 -19.58 8.99 14.13
CA ASP A 18 -20.66 9.73 13.46
C ASP A 18 -21.39 8.74 12.54
N PRO A 19 -22.64 8.35 12.83
CA PRO A 19 -23.52 7.69 11.87
C PRO A 19 -24.38 8.74 11.13
N PRO A 20 -25.03 8.38 10.02
CA PRO A 20 -24.49 7.89 8.77
C PRO A 20 -24.53 9.01 7.71
N SER A 21 -23.48 9.18 6.90
CA SER A 21 -23.64 9.85 5.60
C SER A 21 -24.02 8.78 4.55
N PRO A 22 -25.23 8.83 3.96
CA PRO A 22 -25.74 7.79 3.09
C PRO A 22 -25.27 8.05 1.66
N CYS A 23 -24.05 7.61 1.31
CA CYS A 23 -23.62 7.44 -0.08
C CYS A 23 -22.72 6.21 -0.23
N ILE A 24 -23.00 5.11 0.49
CA ILE A 24 -22.55 3.79 0.02
C ILE A 24 -23.71 3.24 -0.81
N HIS A 25 -23.74 3.63 -2.09
CA HIS A 25 -24.40 2.82 -3.09
C HIS A 25 -23.63 1.49 -3.09
N TRP A 26 -24.12 0.52 -2.32
CA TRP A 26 -23.79 -0.87 -2.58
C TRP A 26 -24.21 -1.11 -4.01
N ILE A 27 -23.24 -1.31 -4.90
CA ILE A 27 -23.50 -1.75 -6.27
C ILE A 27 -24.10 -3.15 -6.12
N SER A 28 -25.43 -3.22 -5.98
CA SER A 28 -26.24 -4.37 -6.37
C SER A 28 -26.26 -4.35 -7.90
N GLY A 29 -25.12 -4.66 -8.49
CA GLY A 29 -24.92 -4.77 -9.92
C GLY A 29 -24.14 -6.04 -10.14
N ASN A 30 -24.60 -6.86 -11.08
CA ASN A 30 -23.90 -8.05 -11.55
C ASN A 30 -22.39 -7.77 -11.56
N VAL A 31 -21.64 -8.45 -10.70
CA VAL A 31 -20.17 -8.38 -10.70
C VAL A 31 -19.75 -9.08 -11.98
N SER A 32 -19.71 -8.33 -13.08
CA SER A 32 -18.97 -8.76 -14.26
C SER A 32 -17.56 -9.12 -13.76
N PRO A 33 -16.99 -10.27 -14.17
CA PRO A 33 -15.63 -10.60 -13.77
C PRO A 33 -14.74 -9.39 -14.08
N LEU A 34 -13.98 -8.96 -13.07
CA LEU A 34 -13.05 -7.86 -13.22
C LEU A 34 -12.06 -8.23 -14.31
N ASP A 35 -12.10 -7.50 -15.43
CA ASP A 35 -11.16 -7.68 -16.51
C ASP A 35 -9.83 -7.04 -16.13
N LEU A 36 -8.90 -7.85 -15.62
CA LEU A 36 -7.57 -7.39 -15.22
C LEU A 36 -6.74 -6.91 -16.42
N SER A 37 -7.08 -7.35 -17.64
CA SER A 37 -6.40 -6.96 -18.87
C SER A 37 -6.87 -5.61 -19.43
N ALA A 38 -7.98 -5.06 -18.89
CA ALA A 38 -8.48 -3.76 -19.29
C ALA A 38 -7.48 -2.65 -18.94
N SER A 39 -7.47 -1.58 -19.74
CA SER A 39 -6.60 -0.43 -19.47
C SER A 39 -6.96 0.20 -18.13
N ALA A 40 -5.95 0.40 -17.29
CA ALA A 40 -6.12 0.97 -15.95
C ALA A 40 -6.26 2.49 -15.93
N THR A 41 -6.09 3.16 -17.06
CA THR A 41 -6.06 4.63 -17.16
C THR A 41 -6.86 5.12 -18.35
N ASN A 42 -7.44 6.31 -18.22
CA ASN A 42 -8.14 6.99 -19.30
C ASN A 42 -7.72 8.47 -19.31
N PRO A 43 -6.98 8.95 -20.33
CA PRO A 43 -6.51 8.22 -21.50
C PRO A 43 -5.49 7.11 -21.16
N PRO A 44 -5.37 6.05 -21.98
CA PRO A 44 -4.41 4.97 -21.74
C PRO A 44 -2.97 5.47 -21.62
N SER A 45 -2.32 5.13 -20.52
CA SER A 45 -0.94 5.47 -20.21
C SER A 45 -0.06 4.23 -20.19
N ARG A 46 1.25 4.42 -20.37
CA ARG A 46 2.24 3.33 -20.38
C ARG A 46 3.02 3.20 -19.08
N GLN A 47 3.02 4.28 -18.31
CA GLN A 47 3.75 4.38 -17.07
C GLN A 47 2.98 5.22 -16.07
N ILE A 48 3.04 4.83 -14.80
CA ILE A 48 2.47 5.62 -13.72
C ILE A 48 3.32 5.47 -12.48
N THR A 49 3.36 6.53 -11.67
CA THR A 49 4.02 6.47 -10.36
C THR A 49 2.95 6.40 -9.28
N ILE A 50 3.06 5.45 -8.35
CA ILE A 50 2.16 5.34 -7.20
C ILE A 50 2.89 5.83 -5.95
N THR A 51 2.22 6.72 -5.23
CA THR A 51 2.66 7.31 -3.96
C THR A 51 1.62 7.01 -2.88
N VAL A 52 1.86 7.41 -1.64
CA VAL A 52 0.93 7.23 -0.52
C VAL A 52 0.72 8.56 0.20
N ASP A 53 -0.46 8.75 0.77
CA ASP A 53 -0.82 9.91 1.60
C ASP A 53 -1.07 9.54 3.08
N ASN A 54 -0.60 8.36 3.49
CA ASN A 54 -0.66 7.87 4.87
C ASN A 54 0.68 8.20 5.57
N PRO A 55 0.70 8.99 6.66
CA PRO A 55 1.95 9.43 7.30
C PRO A 55 2.88 8.29 7.73
N GLY A 56 2.32 7.15 8.16
CA GLY A 56 3.10 5.98 8.56
C GLY A 56 3.81 5.33 7.37
N LEU A 57 3.15 5.29 6.21
CA LEU A 57 3.73 4.76 4.97
C LEU A 57 4.59 5.77 4.21
N GLU A 58 4.31 7.07 4.35
CA GLU A 58 5.05 8.14 3.68
C GLU A 58 6.52 8.14 4.10
N PHE A 59 6.81 7.94 5.38
CA PHE A 59 8.18 7.77 5.88
C PHE A 59 8.91 6.63 5.16
N TRP A 60 8.27 5.47 5.07
CA TRP A 60 8.87 4.28 4.46
C TRP A 60 9.01 4.41 2.94
N MET A 61 8.01 4.95 2.25
CA MET A 61 8.10 5.22 0.81
C MET A 61 9.13 6.31 0.49
N GLY A 62 9.37 7.25 1.40
CA GLY A 62 10.50 8.19 1.28
C GLY A 62 11.86 7.48 1.32
N HIS A 63 11.97 6.36 2.03
CA HIS A 63 13.18 5.54 2.10
C HIS A 63 13.30 4.56 0.92
N TRP A 64 12.21 3.90 0.55
CA TRP A 64 12.18 2.86 -0.48
C TRP A 64 11.99 3.37 -1.90
N GLY A 65 11.52 4.61 -2.04
CA GLY A 65 11.05 5.17 -3.30
C GLY A 65 9.58 4.83 -3.60
N PRO A 66 8.97 5.53 -4.56
CA PRO A 66 7.61 5.26 -5.00
C PRO A 66 7.51 3.95 -5.78
N ILE A 67 6.29 3.48 -6.01
CA ILE A 67 6.04 2.33 -6.88
C ILE A 67 6.03 2.84 -8.32
N HIS A 68 6.90 2.31 -9.17
CA HIS A 68 6.91 2.62 -10.59
C HIS A 68 6.27 1.48 -11.34
N VAL A 69 5.20 1.79 -12.06
CA VAL A 69 4.47 0.80 -12.86
C VAL A 69 4.68 1.09 -14.33
N SER A 70 5.02 0.06 -15.08
CA SER A 70 5.19 0.10 -16.54
C SER A 70 4.44 -1.07 -17.17
N ALA A 71 3.85 -0.86 -18.35
CA ALA A 71 3.14 -1.92 -19.06
C ALA A 71 4.07 -3.13 -19.29
N ALA A 72 3.65 -4.33 -18.85
CA ALA A 72 4.50 -5.53 -18.88
C ALA A 72 4.90 -5.98 -20.30
N THR A 73 4.15 -5.59 -21.32
CA THR A 73 4.48 -5.90 -22.71
C THR A 73 5.37 -4.79 -23.27
N GLY A 74 6.64 -5.11 -23.57
CA GLY A 74 7.61 -4.22 -24.25
C GLY A 74 7.23 -3.84 -25.69
N LEU A 75 5.96 -4.00 -26.06
CA LEU A 75 5.41 -3.57 -27.33
C LEU A 75 5.21 -2.05 -27.30
N ALA A 76 5.60 -1.39 -28.39
CA ALA A 76 5.52 0.06 -28.54
C ALA A 76 4.09 0.63 -28.51
N TYR A 77 3.05 -0.19 -28.30
CA TYR A 77 1.63 0.18 -28.25
C TYR A 77 0.91 -0.36 -27.00
N ALA A 78 1.64 -1.00 -26.08
CA ALA A 78 1.05 -1.49 -24.86
C ALA A 78 0.61 -0.36 -23.93
N PHE A 79 -0.48 -0.59 -23.21
CA PHE A 79 -0.99 0.31 -22.17
C PHE A 79 -0.95 -0.43 -20.83
N LEU A 80 -0.90 0.33 -19.74
CA LEU A 80 -1.03 -0.21 -18.39
C LEU A 80 -2.38 -0.89 -18.23
N SER A 81 -2.34 -2.15 -17.83
CA SER A 81 -3.49 -2.93 -17.41
C SER A 81 -3.73 -2.80 -15.91
N ILE A 82 -4.92 -3.21 -15.45
CA ILE A 82 -5.21 -3.29 -14.01
C ILE A 82 -4.30 -4.34 -13.36
N GLU A 83 -3.99 -5.41 -14.08
CA GLU A 83 -3.05 -6.45 -13.66
C GLU A 83 -1.66 -5.87 -13.37
N ASP A 84 -1.11 -5.05 -14.27
CA ASP A 84 0.22 -4.43 -14.09
C ASP A 84 0.27 -3.62 -12.78
N ILE A 85 -0.75 -2.80 -12.54
CA ILE A 85 -0.82 -1.96 -11.33
C ILE A 85 -0.93 -2.80 -10.06
N LEU A 86 -1.82 -3.79 -10.04
CA LEU A 86 -2.02 -4.62 -8.85
C LEU A 86 -0.82 -5.54 -8.60
N GLY A 87 -0.19 -6.02 -9.67
CA GLY A 87 1.05 -6.81 -9.64
C GLY A 87 2.19 -6.01 -9.00
N ASP A 88 2.48 -4.81 -9.51
CA ASP A 88 3.58 -3.99 -8.99
C ASP A 88 3.33 -3.51 -7.56
N ILE A 89 2.07 -3.23 -7.18
CA ILE A 89 1.73 -2.97 -5.77
C ILE A 89 2.03 -4.20 -4.91
N TYR A 90 1.60 -5.38 -5.34
CA TYR A 90 1.84 -6.62 -4.63
C TYR A 90 3.34 -6.89 -4.47
N GLU A 91 4.11 -6.84 -5.55
CA GLU A 91 5.56 -7.07 -5.54
C GLU A 91 6.29 -6.06 -4.65
N TYR A 92 5.90 -4.78 -4.72
CA TYR A 92 6.45 -3.74 -3.86
C TYR A 92 6.29 -4.10 -2.39
N PHE A 93 5.11 -4.56 -1.96
CA PHE A 93 4.87 -4.93 -0.56
C PHE A 93 5.43 -6.30 -0.16
N GLN A 94 5.70 -7.19 -1.12
CA GLN A 94 6.41 -8.46 -0.88
C GLN A 94 7.93 -8.30 -0.78
N THR A 95 8.47 -7.12 -1.10
CA THR A 95 9.91 -6.88 -0.98
C THR A 95 10.40 -7.10 0.47
N PRO A 96 11.46 -7.89 0.69
CA PRO A 96 12.01 -8.12 2.03
C PRO A 96 12.50 -6.84 2.69
N LEU A 97 12.35 -6.74 4.01
CA LEU A 97 12.98 -5.70 4.80
C LEU A 97 14.48 -5.98 4.95
N THR A 98 15.29 -4.95 4.70
CA THR A 98 16.74 -5.00 4.88
C THR A 98 17.10 -4.84 6.37
N PRO A 99 18.34 -5.17 6.76
CA PRO A 99 18.82 -4.89 8.12
C PRO A 99 18.71 -3.40 8.51
N ASN A 100 18.88 -2.49 7.54
CA ASN A 100 18.75 -1.05 7.77
C ASN A 100 17.29 -0.66 8.04
N ASP A 101 16.34 -1.24 7.31
CA ASP A 101 14.91 -1.03 7.58
C ASP A 101 14.56 -1.47 9.01
N LEU A 102 15.03 -2.65 9.41
CA LEU A 102 14.77 -3.22 10.73
C LEU A 102 15.42 -2.42 11.87
N ALA A 103 16.53 -1.71 11.59
CA ALA A 103 17.19 -0.83 12.54
C ALA A 103 16.41 0.48 12.77
N CYS A 104 15.63 0.93 11.77
CA CYS A 104 14.76 2.10 11.88
C CYS A 104 13.48 1.83 12.69
N ILE A 105 13.15 0.56 12.97
CA ILE A 105 11.97 0.19 13.74
C ILE A 105 12.28 0.31 15.24
N PRO A 106 11.54 1.14 16.00
CA PRO A 106 11.80 1.30 17.43
C PRO A 106 11.69 -0.04 18.18
N PRO A 107 12.55 -0.29 19.18
CA PRO A 107 12.45 -1.49 20.00
C PRO A 107 11.14 -1.52 20.82
N GLY A 108 10.79 -2.69 21.35
CA GLY A 108 9.60 -2.88 22.17
C GLY A 108 8.34 -3.15 21.36
N ARG A 109 7.28 -2.37 21.58
CA ARG A 109 5.93 -2.64 21.04
C ARG A 109 5.90 -2.78 19.52
N TRP A 110 6.66 -1.95 18.80
CA TRP A 110 6.69 -1.97 17.34
C TRP A 110 7.27 -3.26 16.77
N ARG A 111 8.32 -3.81 17.39
CA ARG A 111 8.87 -5.11 17.01
C ARG A 111 7.88 -6.24 17.26
N GLY A 112 7.12 -6.19 18.37
CA GLY A 112 6.03 -7.15 18.63
C GLY A 112 4.91 -7.08 17.59
N MET A 113 4.54 -5.87 17.15
CA MET A 113 3.55 -5.69 16.07
C MET A 113 4.03 -6.24 14.73
N LEU A 114 5.30 -6.03 14.39
CA LEU A 114 5.90 -6.56 13.17
C LEU A 114 5.90 -8.10 13.15
N GLU A 115 6.25 -8.73 14.27
CA GLU A 115 6.19 -10.20 14.41
C GLU A 115 4.78 -10.75 14.28
N GLU A 116 3.81 -10.09 14.90
CA GLU A 116 2.41 -10.49 14.79
C GLU A 116 1.89 -10.35 13.36
N ALA A 117 2.23 -9.24 12.68
CA ALA A 117 1.86 -9.03 11.28
C ALA A 117 2.43 -10.12 10.36
N LYS A 118 3.73 -10.43 10.52
CA LYS A 118 4.39 -11.54 9.83
C LYS A 118 3.69 -12.87 10.09
N ARG A 119 3.36 -13.17 11.35
CA ARG A 119 2.66 -14.40 11.73
C ARG A 119 1.28 -14.49 11.08
N MET A 120 0.52 -13.38 11.06
CA MET A 120 -0.78 -13.31 10.39
C MET A 120 -0.65 -13.55 8.89
N ARG A 121 0.32 -12.91 8.23
CA ARG A 121 0.60 -13.11 6.80
C ARG A 121 0.94 -14.57 6.49
N LEU A 122 1.85 -15.18 7.23
CA LEU A 122 2.26 -16.58 7.02
C LEU A 122 1.12 -17.57 7.28
N LYS A 123 0.16 -17.22 8.16
CA LYS A 123 -1.05 -18.02 8.37
C LYS A 123 -2.04 -17.86 7.21
N ALA A 124 -2.13 -16.68 6.63
CA ALA A 124 -3.06 -16.37 5.55
C ALA A 124 -2.54 -16.79 4.15
N SER A 125 -1.23 -16.81 3.95
CA SER A 125 -0.65 -17.16 2.65
C SER A 125 -0.71 -18.67 2.42
N ARG A 126 -1.23 -19.05 1.26
CA ARG A 126 -1.08 -20.41 0.72
C ARG A 126 0.29 -20.61 0.03
N VAL A 127 1.02 -19.51 -0.14
CA VAL A 127 2.36 -19.46 -0.72
C VAL A 127 3.39 -19.52 0.41
N ILE A 128 4.37 -20.42 0.29
CA ILE A 128 5.48 -20.55 1.22
C ILE A 128 6.38 -19.33 1.01
N HIS A 129 6.24 -18.32 1.85
CA HIS A 129 7.22 -17.24 1.89
C HIS A 129 8.43 -17.70 2.71
N GLU A 130 9.64 -17.38 2.23
CA GLU A 130 10.83 -17.41 3.08
C GLU A 130 10.54 -16.62 4.36
N GLY A 131 10.89 -17.18 5.52
CA GLY A 131 10.42 -16.72 6.84
C GLY A 131 10.95 -15.36 7.29
N GLY A 132 11.32 -14.45 6.39
CA GLY A 132 11.71 -13.07 6.67
C GLY A 132 10.53 -12.11 6.84
N TYR A 133 10.84 -10.86 7.19
CA TYR A 133 9.86 -9.76 7.16
C TYR A 133 9.84 -9.13 5.78
N VAL A 134 8.66 -8.73 5.34
CA VAL A 134 8.45 -7.97 4.10
C VAL A 134 7.84 -6.62 4.42
N ARG A 135 7.87 -5.69 3.46
CA ARG A 135 7.27 -4.35 3.62
C ARG A 135 5.80 -4.38 4.05
N ALA A 136 5.04 -5.38 3.60
CA ALA A 136 3.65 -5.59 4.03
C ALA A 136 3.52 -5.80 5.55
N ASP A 137 4.52 -6.35 6.23
CA ASP A 137 4.46 -6.60 7.69
C ASP A 137 4.49 -5.29 8.49
N LEU A 138 5.06 -4.21 7.94
CA LEU A 138 5.03 -2.87 8.55
C LEU A 138 3.64 -2.23 8.55
N LEU A 139 2.74 -2.72 7.69
CA LEU A 139 1.34 -2.30 7.65
C LEU A 139 0.51 -2.83 8.82
N ASN A 140 1.13 -3.59 9.73
CA ASN A 140 0.61 -4.12 10.99
C ASN A 140 -0.67 -5.00 10.88
N GLY A 141 -1.06 -5.37 9.66
CA GLY A 141 -2.26 -6.15 9.38
C GLY A 141 -3.59 -5.40 9.54
N ASN A 142 -3.60 -4.19 10.11
CA ASN A 142 -4.81 -3.37 10.21
C ASN A 142 -4.96 -2.41 9.02
N THR A 143 -3.89 -2.18 8.26
CA THR A 143 -3.98 -1.35 7.05
C THR A 143 -4.53 -2.18 5.89
N ARG A 144 -5.62 -1.72 5.28
CA ARG A 144 -6.25 -2.36 4.12
C ARG A 144 -6.14 -1.47 2.89
N PHE A 145 -5.94 -2.08 1.73
CA PHE A 145 -6.07 -1.41 0.44
C PHE A 145 -7.52 -0.95 0.25
N ALA A 146 -7.72 0.36 0.11
CA ALA A 146 -9.03 0.97 -0.12
C ALA A 146 -9.23 1.42 -1.57
N GLY A 147 -8.14 1.49 -2.36
CA GLY A 147 -8.19 1.83 -3.77
C GLY A 147 -7.02 2.72 -4.19
N LEU A 148 -7.15 3.29 -5.39
CA LEU A 148 -6.21 4.24 -5.97
C LEU A 148 -6.97 5.51 -6.35
N ARG A 149 -6.35 6.65 -6.08
CA ARG A 149 -6.87 7.97 -6.46
C ARG A 149 -5.95 8.62 -7.47
N TRP A 150 -6.54 9.18 -8.52
CA TRP A 150 -5.79 9.94 -9.51
C TRP A 150 -5.24 11.24 -8.91
N ALA A 151 -3.95 11.50 -9.17
CA ALA A 151 -3.28 12.76 -8.90
C ALA A 151 -2.71 13.34 -10.19
N ARG A 152 -2.24 14.60 -10.13
CA ARG A 152 -1.64 15.26 -11.29
C ARG A 152 -0.34 14.56 -11.72
N ASN A 153 0.07 14.76 -12.98
CA ASN A 153 1.35 14.33 -13.55
C ASN A 153 1.56 12.80 -13.62
N HIS A 154 0.58 12.03 -14.11
CA HIS A 154 0.68 10.56 -14.21
C HIS A 154 1.06 9.91 -12.87
N ARG A 155 0.36 10.32 -11.82
CA ARG A 155 0.58 9.84 -10.45
C ARG A 155 -0.70 9.30 -9.87
N LEU A 156 -0.63 8.14 -9.22
CA LEU A 156 -1.68 7.61 -8.37
C LEU A 156 -1.29 7.76 -6.91
N VAL A 157 -2.30 7.86 -6.07
CA VAL A 157 -2.17 7.81 -4.61
C VAL A 157 -2.84 6.54 -4.12
N LEU A 158 -2.07 5.71 -3.42
CA LEU A 158 -2.50 4.50 -2.74
C LEU A 158 -3.34 4.90 -1.53
N VAL A 159 -4.64 4.65 -1.61
CA VAL A 159 -5.56 4.93 -0.52
C VAL A 159 -5.62 3.71 0.39
N THR A 160 -5.36 3.94 1.68
CA THR A 160 -5.42 2.90 2.71
C THR A 160 -6.51 3.22 3.73
N SER A 161 -7.09 2.18 4.32
CA SER A 161 -8.02 2.28 5.43
C SER A 161 -7.48 1.49 6.63
N CYS A 162 -7.89 1.88 7.84
CA CYS A 162 -7.55 1.19 9.09
C CYS A 162 -8.74 0.39 9.62
#